data_AF-A0A925R5I2-F1
#
_entry.id   AF-A0A925R5I2-F1
#
_cell.length_a   1.000
_cell.length_b   1.000
_cell.length_c   1.000
_cell.angle_alpha   90.00
_cell.angle_beta   90.00
_cell.angle_gamma   90.00
#
_symmetry.space_group_name_H-M   'P 1'
#
loop_
_entity.id
_entity.type
_entity.pdbx_description
1 polymer ?
#
loop_
_entity_poly.entity_id
_entity_poly.type
_entity_poly.pdbx_seq_one_letter_code
_entity_poly.pdbx_strand_id
1 'polypeptide(L)'
;KHREGLAPLLPFEKEDAIKLLKTVEKWQNTLYNTHGTHFIHLGDEFYFLAGQDMPKEESYDGYLQLENGVGMTRLLIDEFMECYNEMKPVEKKRKISIVTGQLIAPVMNELMAQLKHKCPHLEVTIFPIINHFFGERITVSGLLTGTDILEQLRDEELGECVLLPNNLLRNGEEVLLDDLTLTELEQSLGKPIVVVGTTGEELIQAVIG
;
A
#
# COMPACT_ATOMS: atom_id res chain seq x y z
N LYS A 1 27.72 -4.29 0.99
CA LYS A 1 28.95 -3.93 1.75
C LYS A 1 29.07 -4.60 3.14
N HIS A 2 28.08 -5.37 3.62
CA HIS A 2 28.06 -5.94 4.98
C HIS A 2 27.91 -7.49 5.06
N ARG A 3 28.18 -8.24 3.99
CA ARG A 3 27.96 -9.71 3.94
C ARG A 3 29.11 -10.51 3.32
N GLU A 4 30.32 -9.95 3.31
CA GLU A 4 31.48 -10.63 2.74
C GLU A 4 31.80 -11.92 3.53
N GLY A 5 31.92 -13.05 2.84
CA GLY A 5 32.18 -14.37 3.44
C GLY A 5 30.94 -15.13 3.96
N LEU A 6 29.73 -14.58 3.85
CA LEU A 6 28.48 -15.27 4.24
C LEU A 6 27.83 -15.98 3.05
N ALA A 7 27.00 -16.99 3.33
CA ALA A 7 26.19 -17.66 2.32
C ALA A 7 25.35 -16.63 1.52
N PRO A 8 25.28 -16.76 0.18
CA PRO A 8 24.49 -15.86 -0.64
C PRO A 8 23.01 -16.08 -0.29
N LEU A 9 22.36 -15.03 0.21
CA LEU A 9 20.90 -14.99 0.26
C LEU A 9 20.42 -14.41 -1.05
N LEU A 10 19.87 -15.28 -1.88
CA LEU A 10 19.21 -14.87 -3.10
C LEU A 10 17.80 -14.34 -2.74
N PRO A 11 17.35 -13.26 -3.38
CA PRO A 11 15.96 -12.82 -3.25
C PRO A 11 15.02 -13.91 -3.77
N PHE A 12 13.77 -13.89 -3.29
CA PHE A 12 12.71 -14.68 -3.91
C PHE A 12 12.40 -14.11 -5.29
N GLU A 13 12.26 -15.01 -6.27
CA GLU A 13 11.73 -14.69 -7.59
C GLU A 13 10.28 -15.21 -7.69
N LYS A 14 9.60 -14.85 -8.79
CA LYS A 14 8.19 -15.23 -9.02
C LYS A 14 7.94 -16.73 -8.86
N GLU A 15 8.78 -17.59 -9.43
CA GLU A 15 8.63 -19.04 -9.35
C GLU A 15 8.80 -19.57 -7.92
N ASP A 16 9.61 -18.91 -7.10
CA ASP A 16 9.80 -19.29 -5.70
C ASP A 16 8.58 -18.89 -4.87
N ALA A 17 8.03 -17.69 -5.10
CA ALA A 17 6.78 -17.25 -4.48
C ALA A 17 5.61 -18.20 -4.80
N ILE A 18 5.47 -18.63 -6.07
CA ILE A 18 4.43 -19.60 -6.47
C ILE A 18 4.58 -20.94 -5.74
N LYS A 19 5.81 -21.44 -5.58
CA LYS A 19 6.05 -22.70 -4.84
C LYS A 19 5.77 -22.54 -3.35
N LEU A 20 6.14 -21.39 -2.78
CA LEU A 20 5.90 -21.07 -1.38
C LEU A 20 4.39 -21.00 -1.09
N LEU A 21 3.63 -20.31 -1.93
CA LEU A 21 2.16 -20.23 -1.84
C LEU A 21 1.53 -21.63 -1.80
N LYS A 22 1.84 -22.49 -2.78
CA LYS A 22 1.32 -23.87 -2.81
C LYS A 22 1.68 -24.68 -1.56
N THR A 23 2.87 -24.44 -1.01
CA THR A 23 3.34 -25.12 0.20
C THR A 23 2.52 -24.67 1.40
N VAL A 24 2.32 -23.35 1.55
CA VAL A 24 1.53 -22.78 2.64
C VAL A 24 0.06 -23.16 2.53
N GLU A 25 -0.55 -23.08 1.35
CA GLU A 25 -1.93 -23.52 1.11
C GLU A 25 -2.17 -24.97 1.53
N LYS A 26 -1.23 -25.87 1.24
CA LYS A 26 -1.33 -27.28 1.68
C LYS A 26 -1.37 -27.39 3.20
N TRP A 27 -0.52 -26.63 3.90
CA TRP A 27 -0.47 -26.63 5.36
C TRP A 27 -1.68 -25.96 5.98
N GLN A 28 -2.09 -24.81 5.45
CA GLN A 28 -3.30 -24.10 5.84
C GLN A 28 -4.54 -25.02 5.76
N ASN A 29 -4.72 -25.74 4.65
CA ASN A 29 -5.81 -26.71 4.50
C ASN A 29 -5.73 -27.84 5.54
N THR A 30 -4.52 -28.33 5.83
CA THR A 30 -4.32 -29.39 6.83
C THR A 30 -4.70 -28.88 8.22
N LEU A 31 -4.17 -27.73 8.61
CA LEU A 31 -4.35 -27.12 9.93
C LEU A 31 -5.79 -26.70 10.16
N TYR A 32 -6.45 -26.13 9.15
CA TYR A 32 -7.84 -25.71 9.25
C TYR A 32 -8.76 -26.90 9.49
N ASN A 33 -8.56 -28.01 8.76
CA ASN A 33 -9.36 -29.22 8.96
C ASN A 33 -9.14 -29.88 10.34
N THR A 34 -7.96 -29.71 10.94
CA THR A 34 -7.64 -30.31 12.25
C THR A 34 -7.92 -29.40 13.45
N HIS A 35 -7.81 -28.09 13.28
CA HIS A 35 -7.79 -27.11 14.36
C HIS A 35 -8.74 -25.91 14.15
N GLY A 36 -9.37 -25.79 12.98
CA GLY A 36 -10.28 -24.67 12.66
C GLY A 36 -9.57 -23.34 12.39
N THR A 37 -8.25 -23.35 12.20
CA THR A 37 -7.41 -22.16 11.94
C THR A 37 -6.35 -22.50 10.89
N HIS A 38 -6.05 -21.54 10.03
CA HIS A 38 -5.01 -21.63 9.00
C HIS A 38 -3.60 -21.51 9.62
N PHE A 39 -3.43 -20.73 10.69
CA PHE A 39 -2.24 -20.55 11.56
C PHE A 39 -0.96 -20.04 10.88
N ILE A 40 -0.71 -20.42 9.63
CA ILE A 40 0.42 -19.99 8.81
C ILE A 40 -0.12 -19.05 7.75
N HIS A 41 0.43 -17.85 7.67
CA HIS A 41 0.02 -16.85 6.70
C HIS A 41 1.27 -16.29 6.00
N LEU A 42 1.12 -15.96 4.73
CA LEU A 42 2.14 -15.27 3.95
C LEU A 42 1.86 -13.78 3.93
N GLY A 43 2.93 -12.98 3.94
CA GLY A 43 2.80 -11.55 3.68
C GLY A 43 2.32 -11.28 2.26
N ASP A 44 1.63 -10.16 2.09
CA ASP A 44 1.00 -9.73 0.83
C ASP A 44 2.00 -9.69 -0.33
N GLU A 45 3.26 -9.35 -0.05
CA GLU A 45 4.35 -9.29 -1.01
C GLU A 45 4.50 -10.59 -1.83
N PHE A 46 4.29 -11.76 -1.21
CA PHE A 46 4.40 -13.03 -1.92
C PHE A 46 3.29 -13.26 -2.94
N TYR A 47 2.08 -12.76 -2.67
CA TYR A 47 0.97 -12.84 -3.62
C TYR A 47 1.20 -11.91 -4.82
N PHE A 48 1.68 -10.68 -4.55
CA PHE A 48 2.09 -9.75 -5.61
C PHE A 48 3.23 -10.33 -6.47
N LEU A 49 4.29 -10.84 -5.83
CA LEU A 49 5.43 -11.43 -6.53
C LEU A 49 5.03 -12.64 -7.37
N ALA A 50 4.09 -13.46 -6.89
CA ALA A 50 3.54 -14.59 -7.63
C ALA A 50 2.55 -14.18 -8.73
N GLY A 51 2.03 -12.93 -8.70
CA GLY A 51 0.92 -12.48 -9.54
C GLY A 51 -0.36 -13.27 -9.27
N GLN A 52 -0.67 -13.51 -7.99
CA GLN A 52 -1.90 -14.16 -7.53
C GLN A 52 -2.77 -13.15 -6.77
N ASP A 53 -4.08 -13.37 -6.81
CA ASP A 53 -5.03 -12.58 -6.02
C ASP A 53 -4.79 -12.80 -4.53
N MET A 54 -5.11 -11.78 -3.73
CA MET A 54 -5.09 -11.90 -2.28
C MET A 54 -6.12 -12.93 -1.81
N PRO A 55 -5.80 -13.79 -0.83
CA PRO A 55 -6.76 -14.67 -0.18
C PRO A 55 -7.97 -13.90 0.33
N LYS A 56 -9.08 -14.62 0.52
CA LYS A 56 -10.28 -14.04 1.15
C LYS A 56 -10.05 -13.78 2.63
N GLU A 57 -10.85 -12.89 3.21
CA GLU A 57 -10.82 -12.54 4.63
C GLU A 57 -10.79 -13.76 5.55
N GLU A 58 -11.57 -14.81 5.25
CA GLU A 58 -11.70 -15.97 6.12
C GLU A 58 -10.39 -16.78 6.26
N SER A 59 -9.43 -16.57 5.36
CA SER A 59 -8.11 -17.22 5.39
C SER A 59 -7.11 -16.56 6.33
N TYR A 60 -7.44 -15.40 6.94
CA TYR A 60 -6.53 -14.64 7.80
C TYR A 60 -6.75 -14.83 9.31
N ASP A 61 -7.71 -15.67 9.71
CA ASP A 61 -7.99 -16.00 11.12
C ASP A 61 -8.15 -14.76 12.03
N GLY A 62 -8.75 -13.68 11.50
CA GLY A 62 -8.93 -12.41 12.22
C GLY A 62 -7.72 -11.46 12.17
N TYR A 63 -6.88 -11.57 11.14
CA TYR A 63 -5.79 -10.62 10.83
C TYR A 63 -4.74 -10.45 11.96
N LEU A 64 -4.36 -11.55 12.60
CA LEU A 64 -3.44 -11.54 13.76
C LEU A 64 -2.04 -10.94 13.50
N GLN A 65 -1.65 -10.80 12.23
CA GLN A 65 -0.33 -10.32 11.82
C GLN A 65 -0.40 -9.12 10.88
N LEU A 66 -1.51 -8.35 10.93
CA LEU A 66 -1.75 -7.21 10.04
C LEU A 66 -0.57 -6.24 9.98
N GLU A 67 -0.01 -5.86 11.14
CA GLU A 67 1.14 -4.94 11.26
C GLU A 67 2.42 -5.46 10.57
N ASN A 68 2.49 -6.76 10.27
CA ASN A 68 3.62 -7.39 9.60
C ASN A 68 3.40 -7.55 8.07
N GLY A 69 2.41 -6.86 7.50
CA GLY A 69 2.12 -6.93 6.07
C GLY A 69 1.37 -8.20 5.66
N VAL A 70 0.59 -8.79 6.56
CA VAL A 70 -0.24 -9.97 6.30
C VAL A 70 -1.71 -9.58 6.27
N GLY A 71 -2.31 -9.59 5.09
CA GLY A 71 -3.74 -9.31 4.89
C GLY A 71 -4.11 -7.83 4.81
N MET A 72 -3.13 -6.92 4.82
CA MET A 72 -3.37 -5.48 4.73
C MET A 72 -4.09 -5.08 3.44
N THR A 73 -3.68 -5.69 2.33
CA THR A 73 -4.26 -5.45 1.01
C THR A 73 -5.68 -5.96 0.93
N ARG A 74 -5.93 -7.17 1.47
CA ARG A 74 -7.29 -7.74 1.51
C ARG A 74 -8.21 -6.84 2.34
N LEU A 75 -7.78 -6.47 3.54
CA LEU A 75 -8.56 -5.60 4.42
C LEU A 75 -8.88 -4.26 3.75
N LEU A 76 -7.87 -3.61 3.14
CA LEU A 76 -8.06 -2.35 2.40
C LEU A 76 -9.11 -2.50 1.29
N ILE A 77 -9.02 -3.57 0.49
CA ILE A 77 -9.98 -3.83 -0.60
C ILE A 77 -11.39 -4.01 -0.04
N ASP A 78 -11.53 -4.82 1.01
CA ASP A 78 -12.84 -5.16 1.55
C ASP A 78 -13.52 -3.92 2.18
N GLU A 79 -12.80 -3.17 3.02
CA GLU A 79 -13.29 -1.90 3.60
C GLU A 79 -13.60 -0.85 2.53
N PHE A 80 -12.74 -0.74 1.51
CA PHE A 80 -12.97 0.18 0.40
C PHE A 80 -14.25 -0.18 -0.35
N MET A 81 -14.46 -1.47 -0.65
CA MET A 81 -15.62 -1.93 -1.38
C MET A 81 -16.91 -1.83 -0.56
N GLU A 82 -16.85 -2.05 0.76
CA GLU A 82 -17.97 -1.80 1.66
C GLU A 82 -18.41 -0.34 1.60
N CYS A 83 -17.48 0.59 1.85
CA CYS A 83 -17.76 2.03 1.78
C CYS A 83 -18.19 2.47 0.37
N TYR A 84 -17.53 1.97 -0.67
CA TYR A 84 -17.90 2.22 -2.06
C TYR A 84 -19.31 1.73 -2.38
N ASN A 85 -19.77 0.61 -1.83
CA ASN A 85 -21.12 0.12 -2.11
C ASN A 85 -22.20 1.01 -1.48
N GLU A 86 -21.95 1.51 -0.27
CA GLU A 86 -22.88 2.37 0.48
C GLU A 86 -22.88 3.84 0.02
N MET A 87 -21.78 4.32 -0.57
CA MET A 87 -21.67 5.71 -0.98
C MET A 87 -22.65 6.09 -2.10
N LYS A 88 -23.08 7.35 -2.11
CA LYS A 88 -23.80 7.95 -3.24
C LYS A 88 -22.82 8.49 -4.28
N PRO A 89 -23.20 8.56 -5.56
CA PRO A 89 -22.39 9.24 -6.57
C PRO A 89 -22.08 10.70 -6.19
N VAL A 90 -20.87 11.15 -6.55
CA VAL A 90 -20.35 12.49 -6.24
C VAL A 90 -19.92 13.16 -7.55
N GLU A 91 -20.54 14.29 -7.87
CA GLU A 91 -20.30 15.06 -9.11
C GLU A 91 -19.24 16.16 -8.95
N LYS A 92 -18.55 16.20 -7.81
CA LYS A 92 -17.52 17.21 -7.52
C LYS A 92 -16.31 16.98 -8.41
N LYS A 93 -15.89 18.02 -9.15
CA LYS A 93 -14.63 18.00 -9.89
C LYS A 93 -13.45 18.13 -8.92
N ARG A 94 -12.55 17.16 -8.93
CA ARG A 94 -11.33 17.16 -8.11
C ARG A 94 -10.18 16.51 -8.88
N LYS A 95 -8.96 17.02 -8.70
CA LYS A 95 -7.72 16.39 -9.18
C LYS A 95 -6.82 16.11 -7.98
N ILE A 96 -6.46 14.88 -7.72
CA ILE A 96 -5.72 14.46 -6.52
C ILE A 96 -4.48 13.67 -6.89
N SER A 97 -3.39 13.90 -6.17
CA SER A 97 -2.16 13.12 -6.26
C SER A 97 -2.05 12.19 -5.06
N ILE A 98 -1.75 10.90 -5.25
CA ILE A 98 -1.56 9.94 -4.15
C ILE A 98 -0.15 9.39 -4.23
N VAL A 99 0.63 9.52 -3.16
CA VAL A 99 1.94 8.89 -3.03
C VAL A 99 1.79 7.53 -2.39
N THR A 100 2.46 6.51 -2.95
CA THR A 100 2.47 5.17 -2.35
C THR A 100 3.73 4.40 -2.71
N GLY A 101 3.94 3.25 -2.08
CA GLY A 101 4.99 2.31 -2.44
C GLY A 101 4.64 1.55 -3.73
N GLN A 102 5.66 1.11 -4.47
CA GLN A 102 5.47 0.39 -5.73
C GLN A 102 4.62 -0.88 -5.58
N LEU A 103 4.71 -1.57 -4.45
CA LEU A 103 4.06 -2.87 -4.23
C LEU A 103 2.53 -2.80 -4.37
N ILE A 104 1.91 -1.79 -3.75
CA ILE A 104 0.45 -1.65 -3.67
C ILE A 104 -0.14 -0.78 -4.80
N ALA A 105 0.71 -0.12 -5.58
CA ALA A 105 0.27 0.80 -6.64
C ALA A 105 -0.70 0.18 -7.66
N PRO A 106 -0.57 -1.08 -8.11
CA PRO A 106 -1.56 -1.70 -8.98
C PRO A 106 -2.96 -1.76 -8.35
N VAL A 107 -3.05 -2.15 -7.08
CA VAL A 107 -4.33 -2.21 -6.34
C VAL A 107 -4.91 -0.81 -6.19
N MET A 108 -4.10 0.20 -5.86
CA MET A 108 -4.56 1.58 -5.77
C MET A 108 -5.15 2.07 -7.10
N ASN A 109 -4.52 1.75 -8.23
CA ASN A 109 -5.05 2.10 -9.54
C ASN A 109 -6.40 1.44 -9.82
N GLU A 110 -6.56 0.16 -9.46
CA GLU A 110 -7.83 -0.56 -9.60
C GLU A 110 -8.92 0.07 -8.73
N LEU A 111 -8.65 0.35 -7.46
CA LEU A 111 -9.61 0.98 -6.54
C LEU A 111 -10.03 2.36 -7.03
N MET A 112 -9.08 3.19 -7.50
CA MET A 112 -9.40 4.51 -8.05
C MET A 112 -10.19 4.42 -9.37
N ALA A 113 -9.90 3.43 -10.21
CA ALA A 113 -10.69 3.16 -11.41
C ALA A 113 -12.13 2.77 -11.04
N GLN A 114 -12.33 1.97 -9.99
CA GLN A 114 -13.66 1.65 -9.48
C GLN A 114 -14.38 2.87 -8.94
N LEU A 115 -13.70 3.70 -8.13
CA LEU A 115 -14.29 4.91 -7.55
C LEU A 115 -14.82 5.87 -8.62
N LYS A 116 -14.12 5.96 -9.76
CA LYS A 116 -14.50 6.82 -10.89
C LYS A 116 -15.89 6.51 -11.46
N HIS A 117 -16.42 5.31 -11.27
CA HIS A 117 -17.80 4.98 -11.66
C HIS A 117 -18.85 5.75 -10.84
N LYS A 118 -18.58 6.04 -9.56
CA LYS A 118 -19.43 6.89 -8.71
C LYS A 118 -18.97 8.34 -8.67
N CYS A 119 -17.73 8.63 -9.07
CA CYS A 119 -17.15 9.97 -9.08
C CYS A 119 -16.58 10.31 -10.48
N PRO A 120 -17.42 10.60 -11.49
CA PRO A 120 -16.98 10.72 -12.89
C PRO A 120 -16.04 11.91 -13.15
N HIS A 121 -16.09 12.94 -12.30
CA HIS A 121 -15.28 14.16 -12.39
C HIS A 121 -14.03 14.13 -11.49
N LEU A 122 -13.74 12.97 -10.90
CA LEU A 122 -12.53 12.73 -10.12
C LEU A 122 -11.37 12.32 -11.06
N GLU A 123 -10.26 13.04 -10.95
CA GLU A 123 -8.98 12.72 -11.58
C GLU A 123 -7.98 12.36 -10.48
N VAL A 124 -7.53 11.11 -10.43
CA VAL A 124 -6.50 10.67 -9.48
C VAL A 124 -5.25 10.26 -10.23
N THR A 125 -4.10 10.75 -9.78
CA THR A 125 -2.79 10.29 -10.25
C THR A 125 -2.07 9.59 -9.09
N ILE A 126 -1.74 8.31 -9.27
CA ILE A 126 -0.97 7.53 -8.30
C ILE A 126 0.52 7.68 -8.65
N PHE A 127 1.32 8.09 -7.67
CA PHE A 127 2.77 8.22 -7.75
C PHE A 127 3.42 7.08 -6.94
N PRO A 128 3.75 5.95 -7.59
CA PRO A 128 4.53 4.88 -6.97
C PRO A 128 6.00 5.32 -6.84
N ILE A 129 6.42 5.64 -5.62
CA ILE A 129 7.76 6.15 -5.35
C ILE A 129 8.77 5.01 -5.32
N ILE A 130 9.86 5.18 -6.06
CA ILE A 130 11.04 4.33 -6.00
C ILE A 130 11.85 4.73 -4.77
N ASN A 131 12.18 3.77 -3.91
CA ASN A 131 12.97 4.03 -2.72
C ASN A 131 14.47 4.06 -3.07
N HIS A 132 15.06 5.22 -3.36
CA HIS A 132 16.50 5.32 -3.59
C HIS A 132 17.29 5.33 -2.27
N PHE A 133 16.68 5.83 -1.19
CA PHE A 133 17.34 5.98 0.10
C PHE A 133 17.75 4.64 0.75
N PHE A 134 16.80 3.71 0.89
CA PHE A 134 17.04 2.37 1.44
C PHE A 134 17.29 1.31 0.34
N GLY A 135 17.00 1.64 -0.91
CA GLY A 135 17.28 0.85 -2.09
C GLY A 135 16.02 0.36 -2.79
N GLU A 136 16.07 0.28 -4.13
CA GLU A 136 14.91 0.13 -5.02
C GLU A 136 14.09 -1.15 -4.81
N ARG A 137 14.64 -2.13 -4.09
CA ARG A 137 13.93 -3.37 -3.72
C ARG A 137 12.97 -3.18 -2.55
N ILE A 138 13.06 -2.05 -1.85
CA ILE A 138 12.14 -1.68 -0.79
C ILE A 138 10.92 -1.00 -1.43
N THR A 139 9.84 -1.76 -1.57
CA THR A 139 8.66 -1.34 -2.36
C THR A 139 7.45 -0.98 -1.52
N VAL A 140 7.57 -1.01 -0.19
CA VAL A 140 6.49 -0.68 0.77
C VAL A 140 6.43 0.83 1.06
N SER A 141 5.23 1.35 1.33
CA SER A 141 5.04 2.78 1.58
C SER A 141 5.71 3.26 2.87
N GLY A 142 5.64 2.50 3.96
CA GLY A 142 6.15 2.93 5.27
C GLY A 142 7.66 3.06 5.39
N LEU A 143 8.41 2.79 4.32
CA LEU A 143 9.86 2.98 4.26
C LEU A 143 10.28 4.04 3.23
N LEU A 144 9.34 4.70 2.55
CA LEU A 144 9.69 5.81 1.66
C LEU A 144 10.16 7.02 2.48
N THR A 145 11.00 7.83 1.84
CA THR A 145 11.58 9.03 2.45
C THR A 145 11.05 10.30 1.79
N GLY A 146 11.10 11.43 2.50
CA GLY A 146 10.71 12.71 1.93
C GLY A 146 11.60 13.08 0.74
N THR A 147 12.89 12.74 0.82
CA THR A 147 13.85 12.94 -0.27
C THR A 147 13.42 12.24 -1.54
N ASP A 148 13.06 10.95 -1.46
CA ASP A 148 12.61 10.17 -2.62
C ASP A 148 11.32 10.76 -3.22
N ILE A 149 10.38 11.17 -2.36
CA ILE A 149 9.12 11.80 -2.77
C ILE A 149 9.39 13.12 -3.51
N LEU A 150 10.18 14.01 -2.92
CA LEU A 150 10.49 15.33 -3.50
C LEU A 150 11.28 15.23 -4.80
N GLU A 151 12.19 14.26 -4.91
CA GLU A 151 12.95 14.02 -6.15
C GLU A 151 12.01 13.63 -7.30
N GLN A 152 11.08 12.71 -7.04
CA GLN A 152 10.23 12.12 -8.07
C GLN A 152 8.99 12.96 -8.40
N LEU A 153 8.55 13.84 -7.50
CA LEU A 153 7.40 14.72 -7.75
C LEU A 153 7.77 16.12 -8.27
N ARG A 154 9.07 16.46 -8.33
CA ARG A 154 9.54 17.84 -8.63
C ARG A 154 8.98 18.41 -9.93
N ASP A 155 8.96 17.60 -10.99
CA ASP A 155 8.58 18.02 -12.35
C ASP A 155 7.19 17.50 -12.76
N GLU A 156 6.45 16.92 -11.82
CA GLU A 156 5.15 16.29 -12.06
C GLU A 156 3.99 17.27 -11.91
N GLU A 157 2.93 17.07 -12.68
CA GLU A 157 1.71 17.88 -12.56
C GLU A 157 0.84 17.39 -11.39
N LEU A 158 1.04 17.99 -10.22
CA LEU A 158 0.30 17.64 -9.01
C LEU A 158 -1.14 18.19 -8.99
N GLY A 159 -2.04 17.44 -8.38
CA GLY A 159 -3.44 17.81 -8.13
C GLY A 159 -3.60 18.98 -7.15
N GLU A 160 -4.80 19.14 -6.59
CA GLU A 160 -5.09 20.18 -5.60
C GLU A 160 -4.46 19.88 -4.22
N CYS A 161 -4.22 18.59 -3.91
CA CYS A 161 -3.48 18.12 -2.75
C CYS A 161 -2.71 16.84 -3.05
N VAL A 162 -1.77 16.50 -2.16
CA VAL A 162 -1.02 15.24 -2.18
C VAL A 162 -1.44 14.40 -0.97
N LEU A 163 -1.97 13.21 -1.23
CA LEU A 163 -2.31 12.24 -0.19
C LEU A 163 -1.06 11.41 0.15
N LEU A 164 -0.71 11.36 1.42
CA LEU A 164 0.37 10.54 1.96
C LEU A 164 -0.22 9.50 2.93
N PRO A 165 0.15 8.21 2.85
CA PRO A 165 -0.24 7.25 3.88
C PRO A 165 0.44 7.57 5.22
N ASN A 166 -0.31 7.43 6.31
CA ASN A 166 0.15 7.73 7.66
C ASN A 166 1.38 6.93 8.09
N ASN A 167 1.57 5.73 7.54
CA ASN A 167 2.69 4.86 7.86
C ASN A 167 4.04 5.37 7.32
N LEU A 168 4.07 6.47 6.55
CA LEU A 168 5.29 7.20 6.20
C LEU A 168 5.89 7.97 7.38
N LEU A 169 5.05 8.33 8.34
CA LEU A 169 5.43 9.19 9.45
C LEU A 169 5.94 8.35 10.61
N ARG A 170 6.95 8.86 11.30
CA ARG A 170 7.40 8.32 12.57
C ARG A 170 6.25 8.36 13.57
N ASN A 171 6.12 7.32 14.38
CA ASN A 171 4.96 7.13 15.23
C ASN A 171 4.77 8.32 16.20
N GLY A 172 3.66 9.04 16.03
CA GLY A 172 3.30 10.20 16.85
C GLY A 172 3.98 11.52 16.42
N GLU A 173 4.63 11.56 15.26
CA GLU A 173 5.34 12.73 14.74
C GLU A 173 4.86 13.11 13.33
N GLU A 174 5.12 14.35 12.91
CA GLU A 174 4.90 14.83 11.53
C GLU A 174 6.19 14.77 10.70
N VAL A 175 7.03 13.76 10.97
CA VAL A 175 8.40 13.64 10.45
C VAL A 175 8.58 12.29 9.76
N LEU A 176 9.21 12.29 8.59
CA LEU A 176 9.53 11.09 7.82
C LEU A 176 10.85 10.46 8.30
N LEU A 177 11.21 9.29 7.75
CA LEU A 177 12.40 8.54 8.17
C LEU A 177 13.72 9.29 7.92
N ASP A 178 13.76 10.23 6.99
CA ASP A 178 14.92 11.08 6.65
C ASP A 178 14.87 12.49 7.27
N ASP A 179 14.13 12.65 8.37
CA ASP A 179 14.00 13.88 9.15
C ASP A 179 13.26 15.05 8.46
N LEU A 180 12.74 14.84 7.25
CA LEU A 180 11.88 15.82 6.59
C LEU A 180 10.50 15.88 7.27
N THR A 181 10.03 17.10 7.51
CA THR A 181 8.71 17.37 8.07
C THR A 181 7.64 17.50 6.99
N LEU A 182 6.37 17.25 7.34
CA LEU A 182 5.24 17.50 6.44
C LEU A 182 5.24 18.95 5.90
N THR A 183 5.54 19.93 6.76
CA THR A 183 5.62 21.35 6.37
C THR A 183 6.70 21.59 5.31
N GLU A 184 7.87 20.96 5.42
CA GLU A 184 8.93 21.09 4.41
C GLU A 184 8.53 20.44 3.08
N LEU A 185 7.81 19.31 3.11
CA LEU A 185 7.27 18.71 1.89
C LEU A 185 6.21 19.61 1.24
N GLU A 186 5.27 20.15 2.02
CA GLU A 186 4.23 21.06 1.50
C GLU A 186 4.83 22.31 0.84
N GLN A 187 5.84 22.91 1.49
CA GLN A 187 6.56 24.07 0.96
C GLN A 187 7.29 23.74 -0.34
N SER A 188 7.92 22.57 -0.41
CA SER A 188 8.69 22.14 -1.58
C SER A 188 7.81 21.75 -2.76
N LEU A 189 6.68 21.08 -2.51
CA LEU A 189 5.73 20.65 -3.55
C LEU A 189 4.77 21.78 -3.95
N GLY A 190 4.61 22.81 -3.12
CA GLY A 190 3.66 23.89 -3.34
C GLY A 190 2.20 23.42 -3.28
N LYS A 191 1.93 22.31 -2.58
CA LYS A 191 0.62 21.67 -2.45
C LYS A 191 0.38 21.26 -1.01
N PRO A 192 -0.87 21.36 -0.52
CA PRO A 192 -1.22 20.83 0.79
C PRO A 192 -1.06 19.31 0.81
N ILE A 193 -0.59 18.79 1.94
CA ILE A 193 -0.49 17.37 2.20
C ILE A 193 -1.63 16.94 3.11
N VAL A 194 -2.28 15.84 2.74
CA VAL A 194 -3.29 15.19 3.57
C VAL A 194 -2.79 13.82 3.94
N VAL A 195 -2.60 13.60 5.23
CA VAL A 195 -2.23 12.28 5.75
C VAL A 195 -3.49 11.41 5.81
N VAL A 196 -3.43 10.24 5.19
CA VAL A 196 -4.53 9.28 5.10
C VAL A 196 -4.21 8.07 5.95
N GLY A 197 -5.17 7.61 6.75
CA GLY A 197 -5.04 6.37 7.51
C GLY A 197 -4.96 5.13 6.62
N THR A 198 -5.00 3.96 7.25
CA THR A 198 -4.81 2.68 6.57
C THR A 198 -6.11 2.05 6.08
N THR A 199 -7.26 2.63 6.42
CA THR A 199 -8.56 2.03 6.11
C THR A 199 -9.10 2.42 4.73
N GLY A 200 -9.94 1.57 4.17
CA GLY A 200 -10.62 1.85 2.90
C GLY A 200 -11.57 3.05 2.97
N GLU A 201 -12.23 3.25 4.11
CA GLU A 201 -13.11 4.40 4.35
C GLU A 201 -12.34 5.72 4.35
N GLU A 202 -11.24 5.82 5.12
CA GLU A 202 -10.39 7.01 5.18
C GLU A 202 -9.83 7.37 3.79
N LEU A 203 -9.45 6.36 3.00
CA LEU A 203 -9.00 6.55 1.64
C LEU A 203 -10.10 7.18 0.76
N ILE A 204 -11.32 6.63 0.78
CA ILE A 204 -12.43 7.18 0.00
C ILE A 204 -12.72 8.62 0.44
N GLN A 205 -12.84 8.87 1.74
CA GLN A 205 -13.13 10.20 2.28
C GLN A 205 -12.08 11.23 1.84
N ALA A 206 -10.79 10.91 1.96
CA ALA A 206 -9.72 11.81 1.52
C ALA A 206 -9.79 12.11 0.01
N VAL A 207 -10.09 11.10 -0.81
CA VAL A 207 -10.13 11.20 -2.27
C VAL A 207 -11.38 11.96 -2.76
N ILE A 208 -12.53 11.84 -2.10
CA ILE A 208 -13.77 12.54 -2.51
C ILE A 208 -13.92 13.93 -1.90
N GLY A 209 -13.37 14.14 -0.69
CA GLY A 209 -13.20 15.44 -0.03
C GLY A 209 -14.48 16.05 0.49
#